data_AF-A0A2E1KRD3-F1
#
_entry.id   AF-A0A2E1KRD3-F1
#
_cell.length_a   1.000
_cell.length_b   1.000
_cell.length_c   1.000
_cell.angle_alpha   90.00
_cell.angle_beta   90.00
_cell.angle_gamma   90.00
#
_symmetry.space_group_name_H-M   'P 1'
#
loop_
_entity.id
_entity.type
_entity.pdbx_description
1 polymer ?
#
loop_
_entity_poly.entity_id
_entity_poly.type
_entity_poly.pdbx_seq_one_letter_code
_entity_poly.pdbx_strand_id
1 'polypeptide(L)'
;MVNIFTRKITDELTSLVKQMDSVVGKNRKGRMAGFVVLLTDDPDEAEEQLVAFAKKHKIKNLPLTVFDGLAGPPAYKIAKDAEVTVLMWKRARVQANHAYQAGKLNAKEVKLVLGSTKKILP
;
A
#
# COMPACT_ATOMS: atom_id res chain seq x y z
N MET A 1 8.15 2.09 -8.21
CA MET A 1 6.73 1.75 -8.02
C MET A 1 6.54 1.24 -6.60
N VAL A 2 5.49 1.66 -5.90
CA VAL A 2 5.10 1.15 -4.58
C VAL A 2 3.71 0.53 -4.69
N ASN A 3 3.55 -0.75 -4.35
CA ASN A 3 2.26 -1.41 -4.31
C ASN A 3 1.98 -1.79 -2.86
N ILE A 4 0.85 -1.36 -2.32
CA ILE A 4 0.41 -1.70 -0.96
C ILE A 4 -0.84 -2.57 -1.09
N PHE A 5 -0.76 -3.84 -0.73
CA PHE A 5 -1.91 -4.72 -0.61
C PHE A 5 -2.33 -4.76 0.85
N THR A 6 -3.63 -4.68 1.11
CA THR A 6 -4.18 -4.78 2.46
C THR A 6 -5.49 -5.56 2.47
N ARG A 7 -5.80 -6.24 3.56
CA ARG A 7 -7.13 -6.85 3.81
C ARG A 7 -8.01 -6.02 4.74
N LYS A 8 -7.43 -5.00 5.40
CA LYS A 8 -8.15 -4.21 6.40
C LYS A 8 -7.66 -2.77 6.44
N ILE A 9 -8.56 -1.83 6.70
CA ILE A 9 -8.21 -0.43 6.97
C ILE A 9 -8.00 -0.26 8.47
N THR A 10 -6.75 -0.12 8.89
CA THR A 10 -6.35 0.14 10.29
C THR A 10 -5.72 1.53 10.43
N ASP A 11 -5.53 2.00 11.66
CA ASP A 11 -4.89 3.30 11.91
C ASP A 11 -3.41 3.30 11.46
N GLU A 12 -2.72 2.18 11.63
CA GLU A 12 -1.33 2.03 11.19
C GLU A 12 -1.22 1.96 9.66
N LEU A 13 -2.16 1.29 8.98
CA LEU A 13 -2.25 1.37 7.53
C LEU A 13 -2.54 2.82 7.10
N THR A 14 -3.48 3.50 7.77
CA THR A 14 -3.82 4.89 7.48
C THR A 14 -2.58 5.78 7.55
N SER A 15 -1.79 5.62 8.62
CA SER A 15 -0.52 6.32 8.80
C SER A 15 0.48 6.03 7.69
N LEU A 16 0.62 4.75 7.30
CA LEU A 16 1.48 4.35 6.18
C LEU A 16 1.05 4.99 4.87
N VAL A 17 -0.23 4.89 4.50
CA VAL A 17 -0.77 5.39 3.23
C VAL A 17 -0.62 6.90 3.13
N LYS A 18 -0.94 7.65 4.18
CA LYS A 18 -0.77 9.11 4.21
C LYS A 18 0.68 9.54 4.00
N GLN A 19 1.61 8.88 4.69
CA GLN A 19 3.03 9.20 4.57
C GLN A 19 3.59 8.80 3.21
N MET A 20 3.19 7.63 2.69
CA MET A 20 3.57 7.18 1.37
C MET A 20 3.02 8.10 0.27
N ASP A 21 1.78 8.58 0.41
CA ASP A 21 1.17 9.56 -0.50
C ASP A 21 2.03 10.83 -0.61
N SER A 22 2.48 11.37 0.53
CA SER A 22 3.40 12.51 0.56
C SER A 22 4.74 12.20 -0.11
N VAL A 23 5.31 11.01 0.14
CA VAL A 23 6.59 10.58 -0.47
C VAL A 23 6.46 10.47 -1.98
N VAL A 24 5.40 9.84 -2.48
CA VAL A 24 5.13 9.73 -3.93
C VAL A 24 4.93 11.13 -4.54
N GLY A 25 4.13 11.99 -3.90
CA GLY A 25 3.93 13.36 -4.36
C GLY A 25 5.23 14.17 -4.47
N LYS A 26 6.11 14.08 -3.45
CA LYS A 26 7.44 14.74 -3.45
C LYS A 26 8.37 14.21 -4.54
N ASN A 27 8.24 12.93 -4.90
CA ASN A 27 9.14 12.27 -5.85
C ASN A 27 8.52 12.04 -7.24
N ARG A 28 7.40 12.71 -7.55
CA ARG A 28 6.71 12.61 -8.84
C ARG A 28 7.62 12.97 -10.03
N LYS A 29 8.50 13.95 -9.87
CA LYS A 29 9.50 14.31 -10.90
C LYS A 29 10.45 13.16 -11.23
N GLY A 30 10.76 12.33 -10.24
CA GLY A 30 11.54 11.10 -10.40
C GLY A 30 10.74 9.91 -10.90
N ARG A 31 9.49 10.12 -11.36
CA ARG A 31 8.55 9.09 -11.82
C ARG A 31 8.25 8.02 -10.75
N MET A 32 8.40 8.36 -9.48
CA MET A 32 7.88 7.52 -8.40
C MET A 32 6.35 7.53 -8.47
N ALA A 33 5.77 6.34 -8.50
CA ALA A 33 4.34 6.10 -8.50
C ALA A 33 4.02 4.93 -7.56
N GLY A 34 2.76 4.79 -7.20
CA GLY A 34 2.27 3.66 -6.43
C GLY A 34 0.77 3.62 -6.36
N PHE A 35 0.23 2.57 -5.74
CA PHE A 35 -1.20 2.38 -5.51
C PHE A 35 -1.44 1.49 -4.28
N VAL A 36 -2.64 1.60 -3.72
CA VAL A 36 -3.12 0.77 -2.61
C VAL A 36 -4.24 -0.13 -3.12
N VAL A 37 -4.17 -1.42 -2.85
CA VAL A 37 -5.19 -2.42 -3.20
C VAL A 37 -5.80 -2.97 -1.93
N LEU A 38 -7.10 -2.77 -1.74
CA LEU A 38 -7.90 -3.45 -0.73
C LEU A 38 -8.37 -4.80 -1.30
N LEU A 39 -7.88 -5.88 -0.73
CA LEU A 39 -8.29 -7.25 -1.03
C LEU A 39 -9.52 -7.57 -0.18
N THR A 40 -10.63 -7.92 -0.83
CA THR A 40 -11.93 -8.10 -0.18
C THR A 40 -12.75 -9.15 -0.93
N ASP A 41 -13.70 -9.80 -0.25
CA ASP A 41 -14.74 -10.61 -0.90
C ASP A 41 -16.06 -9.81 -1.05
N ASP A 42 -16.08 -8.54 -0.61
CA ASP A 42 -17.16 -7.57 -0.81
C ASP A 42 -16.59 -6.29 -1.47
N PRO A 43 -16.56 -6.22 -2.81
CA PRO A 43 -15.98 -5.10 -3.54
C PRO A 43 -16.78 -3.81 -3.43
N ASP A 44 -18.11 -3.93 -3.34
CA ASP A 44 -19.03 -2.79 -3.33
C ASP A 44 -18.89 -2.03 -2.01
N GLU A 45 -18.91 -2.72 -0.87
CA GLU A 45 -18.66 -2.10 0.44
C GLU A 45 -17.24 -1.49 0.50
N ALA A 46 -16.25 -2.21 -0.03
CA ALA A 46 -14.87 -1.76 -0.05
C ALA A 46 -14.67 -0.47 -0.86
N GLU A 47 -15.39 -0.28 -1.97
CA GLU A 47 -15.32 0.94 -2.76
C GLU A 47 -15.80 2.14 -1.95
N GLU A 48 -16.96 2.04 -1.29
CA GLU A 48 -17.49 3.09 -0.44
C GLU A 48 -16.51 3.45 0.69
N GLN A 49 -15.94 2.43 1.34
CA GLN A 49 -14.92 2.60 2.38
C GLN A 49 -13.69 3.35 1.87
N LEU A 50 -13.17 2.99 0.69
CA LEU A 50 -11.99 3.64 0.09
C LEU A 50 -12.28 5.09 -0.34
N VAL A 51 -13.48 5.38 -0.86
CA VAL A 51 -13.91 6.76 -1.19
C VAL A 51 -13.98 7.61 0.08
N ALA A 52 -14.59 7.10 1.15
CA ALA A 52 -14.66 7.78 2.43
C ALA A 52 -13.25 8.00 3.02
N PHE A 53 -12.40 6.98 2.98
CA PHE A 53 -11.01 7.03 3.43
C PHE A 53 -10.21 8.09 2.66
N ALA A 54 -10.29 8.11 1.32
CA ALA A 54 -9.59 9.07 0.48
C ALA A 54 -10.00 10.50 0.80
N LYS A 55 -11.31 10.77 0.95
CA LYS A 55 -11.85 12.08 1.30
C LYS A 55 -11.39 12.52 2.71
N LYS A 56 -11.56 11.64 3.71
CA LYS A 56 -11.20 11.90 5.11
C LYS A 56 -9.71 12.22 5.27
N HIS A 57 -8.85 11.47 4.57
CA HIS A 57 -7.40 11.59 4.73
C HIS A 57 -6.71 12.41 3.63
N LYS A 58 -7.47 12.93 2.66
CA LYS A 58 -7.01 13.76 1.54
C LYS A 58 -5.89 13.08 0.76
N ILE A 59 -6.05 11.80 0.45
CA ILE A 59 -5.12 11.04 -0.40
C ILE A 59 -5.22 11.58 -1.84
N LYS A 60 -4.07 11.86 -2.48
CA LYS A 60 -4.03 12.59 -3.78
C LYS A 60 -3.11 11.97 -4.81
N ASN A 61 -2.05 11.32 -4.37
CA ASN A 61 -0.94 10.82 -5.18
C ASN A 61 -0.95 9.28 -5.29
N LEU A 62 -1.64 8.60 -4.37
CA LEU A 62 -1.86 7.16 -4.41
C LEU A 62 -3.30 6.85 -4.79
N PRO A 63 -3.56 6.31 -5.99
CA PRO A 63 -4.82 5.65 -6.29
C PRO A 63 -5.11 4.55 -5.26
N LEU A 64 -6.37 4.49 -4.83
CA LEU A 64 -6.90 3.43 -3.99
C LEU A 64 -7.80 2.57 -4.88
N THR A 65 -7.60 1.27 -4.86
CA THR A 65 -8.28 0.31 -5.73
C THR A 65 -8.77 -0.88 -4.92
N VAL A 66 -9.86 -1.49 -5.38
CA VAL A 66 -10.39 -2.72 -4.83
C VAL A 66 -9.94 -3.90 -5.70
N PHE A 67 -9.72 -5.06 -5.08
CA PHE A 67 -9.53 -6.33 -5.78
C PHE A 67 -10.45 -7.37 -5.14
N ASP A 68 -11.25 -8.01 -5.99
CA ASP A 68 -12.15 -9.10 -5.62
C ASP A 68 -11.33 -10.39 -5.37
N GLY A 69 -11.26 -10.78 -4.10
CA GLY A 69 -10.57 -11.96 -3.59
C GLY A 69 -9.42 -11.65 -2.61
N LEU A 70 -9.49 -12.23 -1.42
CA LEU A 70 -8.48 -12.08 -0.35
C LEU A 70 -7.07 -12.59 -0.70
N ALA A 71 -6.95 -13.43 -1.73
CA ALA A 71 -5.66 -13.94 -2.21
C ALA A 71 -4.84 -12.88 -2.96
N GLY A 72 -5.50 -11.85 -3.51
CA GLY A 72 -4.89 -10.89 -4.41
C GLY A 72 -4.48 -11.49 -5.76
N PRO A 73 -3.89 -10.68 -6.66
CA PRO A 73 -3.53 -11.17 -7.98
C PRO A 73 -2.39 -12.21 -7.90
N PRO A 74 -2.54 -13.42 -8.48
CA PRO A 74 -1.63 -14.54 -8.25
C PRO A 74 -0.15 -14.26 -8.53
N ALA A 75 0.14 -13.41 -9.52
CA ALA A 75 1.50 -13.06 -9.92
C ALA A 75 2.29 -12.35 -8.80
N TYR A 76 1.63 -11.67 -7.86
CA TYR A 76 2.29 -10.99 -6.74
C TYR A 76 2.62 -11.91 -5.55
N LYS A 77 2.07 -13.12 -5.52
CA LYS A 77 2.31 -14.13 -4.47
C LYS A 77 2.14 -13.56 -3.06
N ILE A 78 1.04 -12.85 -2.82
CA ILE A 78 0.73 -12.25 -1.52
C ILE A 78 0.55 -13.38 -0.50
N ALA A 79 1.21 -13.24 0.66
CA ALA A 79 1.12 -14.25 1.71
C ALA A 79 -0.31 -14.31 2.28
N LYS A 80 -0.80 -15.53 2.52
CA LYS A 80 -2.18 -15.77 2.97
C LYS A 80 -2.46 -15.15 4.35
N ASP A 81 -1.45 -15.08 5.20
CA ASP A 81 -1.52 -14.57 6.57
C ASP A 81 -1.13 -13.09 6.68
N ALA A 82 -0.63 -12.46 5.60
CA ALA A 82 -0.18 -11.06 5.64
C ALA A 82 -1.35 -10.08 5.44
N GLU A 83 -1.85 -9.48 6.52
CA GLU A 83 -2.85 -8.40 6.47
C GLU A 83 -2.38 -7.22 5.62
N VAL A 84 -1.08 -6.88 5.66
CA VAL A 84 -0.49 -5.82 4.84
C VAL A 84 0.75 -6.35 4.13
N THR A 85 0.84 -6.14 2.81
CA THR A 85 2.04 -6.41 2.02
C THR A 85 2.44 -5.17 1.22
N VAL A 86 3.71 -4.76 1.31
CA VAL A 86 4.26 -3.63 0.56
C VAL A 86 5.38 -4.11 -0.34
N LEU A 87 5.18 -3.97 -1.65
CA LEU A 87 6.17 -4.29 -2.67
C LEU A 87 6.70 -3.01 -3.31
N MET A 88 8.01 -2.87 -3.38
CA MET A 88 8.67 -1.72 -4.01
C MET A 88 9.53 -2.18 -5.16
N TRP A 89 9.33 -1.58 -6.33
CA TRP A 89 10.00 -1.97 -7.57
C TRP A 89 10.82 -0.83 -8.15
N LYS A 90 12.02 -1.16 -8.65
CA LYS A 90 12.86 -0.29 -9.51
C LYS A 90 13.27 -1.12 -10.73
N ARG A 91 13.06 -0.58 -11.94
CA ARG A 91 13.41 -1.25 -13.21
C ARG A 91 12.90 -2.70 -13.31
N ALA A 92 11.60 -2.89 -13.06
CA ALA A 92 10.91 -4.18 -13.10
C ALA A 92 11.45 -5.26 -12.12
N ARG A 93 12.26 -4.87 -11.12
CA ARG A 93 12.74 -5.76 -10.06
C ARG A 93 12.26 -5.30 -8.69
N VAL A 94 11.83 -6.25 -7.87
CA VAL A 94 11.51 -6.01 -6.45
C VAL A 94 12.78 -5.61 -5.71
N GLN A 95 12.77 -4.45 -5.07
CA GLN A 95 13.86 -3.90 -4.26
C GLN A 95 13.57 -3.98 -2.75
N ALA A 96 12.28 -4.05 -2.40
CA ALA A 96 11.83 -4.29 -1.03
C ALA A 96 10.50 -5.05 -1.05
N ASN A 97 10.36 -5.97 -0.11
CA ASN A 97 9.15 -6.72 0.18
C ASN A 97 8.96 -6.72 1.70
N HIS A 98 7.86 -6.14 2.16
CA HIS A 98 7.47 -6.14 3.57
C HIS A 98 6.10 -6.80 3.69
N ALA A 99 5.98 -7.82 4.51
CA ALA A 99 4.72 -8.51 4.76
C ALA A 99 4.47 -8.56 6.28
N TYR A 100 3.28 -8.15 6.70
CA TYR A 100 2.90 -8.06 8.09
C TYR A 100 1.61 -8.83 8.30
N GLN A 101 1.63 -9.74 9.26
CA GLN A 101 0.41 -10.35 9.79
C GLN A 101 -0.46 -9.30 10.49
N ALA A 102 -1.72 -9.66 10.77
CA ALA A 102 -2.66 -8.79 11.46
C ALA A 102 -2.06 -8.24 12.77
N GLY A 103 -2.16 -6.92 12.95
CA GLY A 103 -1.64 -6.21 14.13
C GLY A 103 -0.11 -6.13 14.24
N LYS A 104 0.65 -6.58 13.22
CA LYS A 104 2.13 -6.48 13.23
C LYS A 104 2.67 -5.23 12.56
N LEU A 105 1.88 -4.54 11.73
CA LEU A 105 2.23 -3.21 11.25
C LEU A 105 2.06 -2.22 12.40
N ASN A 106 3.15 -1.70 12.96
CA ASN A 106 3.12 -0.61 13.93
C ASN A 106 4.01 0.57 13.49
N ALA A 107 4.09 1.62 14.31
CA ALA A 107 4.81 2.85 13.97
C ALA A 107 6.29 2.63 13.61
N LYS A 108 6.96 1.62 14.19
CA LYS A 108 8.35 1.27 13.84
C LYS A 108 8.43 0.70 12.43
N GLU A 109 7.53 -0.20 12.08
CA GLU A 109 7.43 -0.89 10.79
C GLU A 109 7.05 0.10 9.70
N VAL A 110 6.12 1.04 9.98
CA VAL A 110 5.80 2.14 9.07
C VAL A 110 7.06 2.94 8.71
N LYS A 111 7.91 3.27 9.69
CA LYS A 111 9.19 3.96 9.44
C LYS A 111 10.14 3.10 8.58
N LEU A 112 10.21 1.79 8.82
CA LEU A 112 11.03 0.86 8.04
C LEU A 112 10.57 0.78 6.57
N VAL A 113 9.26 0.69 6.35
CA VAL A 113 8.66 0.69 5.01
C VAL A 113 8.98 1.99 4.29
N LEU A 114 8.73 3.15 4.93
CA LEU A 114 9.04 4.45 4.34
C LEU A 114 10.53 4.62 4.04
N GLY A 115 11.42 4.14 4.91
CA GLY A 115 12.86 4.16 4.67
C GLY A 115 13.28 3.36 3.43
N SER A 116 12.54 2.29 3.11
CA SER A 116 12.80 1.45 1.93
C SER A 116 12.52 2.17 0.60
N THR A 117 11.77 3.29 0.61
CA THR A 117 11.51 4.09 -0.59
C THR A 117 12.79 4.62 -1.22
N LYS A 118 13.86 4.83 -0.44
CA LYS A 118 15.19 5.23 -0.93
C LYS A 118 15.77 4.26 -1.96
N LYS A 119 15.41 2.98 -1.90
CA LYS A 119 15.87 1.95 -2.85
C LYS A 119 15.26 2.08 -4.25
N ILE A 120 14.15 2.80 -4.37
CA ILE A 120 13.39 2.95 -5.63
C ILE A 120 13.36 4.38 -6.17
N LEU A 121 14.00 5.32 -5.48
CA LEU A 121 14.28 6.65 -6.02
C LEU A 121 15.29 6.54 -7.18
N PRO A 122 15.27 7.47 -8.15
CA PRO A 122 16.26 7.54 -9.23
C PRO A 122 17.69 7.37 -8.73
#